data_AF-A0A956H0M5-F1
#
_entry.id   AF-A0A956H0M5-F1
#
_cell.length_a   1.000
_cell.length_b   1.000
_cell.length_c   1.000
_cell.angle_alpha   90.00
_cell.angle_beta   90.00
_cell.angle_gamma   90.00
#
_symmetry.space_group_name_H-M   'P 1'
#
loop_
_entity.id
_entity.type
_entity.pdbx_description
1 polymer ?
#
loop_
_entity_poly.entity_id
_entity_poly.type
_entity_poly.pdbx_seq_one_letter_code
_entity_poly.pdbx_strand_id
1 'polypeptide(L)'
;SDRRHAGAPGGVFQGRYRGVGEVYQSRPGTLEQWLTERYCLYACDRRGRVRRGEIHHLPWPLQRAEAEIETCTVTDGWNIQLPDEPPLLHFVRRIDVVAWLLEG
;
A
#
# COMPACT_ATOMS: atom_id res chain seq x y z
N SER A 1 3.02 4.72 14.22
CA SER A 1 1.71 4.59 13.57
C SER A 1 1.06 3.36 14.13
N ASP A 2 -0.20 3.46 14.53
CA ASP A 2 -0.88 2.44 15.31
C ASP A 2 -2.23 2.14 14.63
N ARG A 3 -2.58 0.85 14.51
CA ARG A 3 -3.85 0.45 13.89
C ARG A 3 -5.04 0.99 14.69
N ARG A 4 -5.97 1.68 14.01
CA ARG A 4 -7.18 2.29 14.60
C ARG A 4 -8.50 1.61 14.21
N HIS A 5 -8.45 0.50 13.48
CA HIS A 5 -9.65 -0.20 13.03
C HIS A 5 -10.27 -1.02 14.16
N ALA A 6 -11.52 -0.73 14.52
CA ALA A 6 -12.23 -1.43 15.58
C ALA A 6 -12.39 -2.93 15.25
N GLY A 7 -12.12 -3.79 16.22
CA GLY A 7 -12.25 -5.25 16.06
C GLY A 7 -11.08 -5.93 15.32
N ALA A 8 -10.12 -5.18 14.76
CA ALA A 8 -8.88 -5.76 14.27
C ALA A 8 -7.85 -5.94 15.39
N PRO A 9 -6.99 -6.97 15.33
CA PRO A 9 -5.82 -7.08 16.19
C PRO A 9 -4.96 -5.82 16.14
N GLY A 10 -4.34 -5.48 17.27
CA GLY A 10 -3.37 -4.38 17.34
C GLY A 10 -2.21 -4.58 16.36
N GLY A 11 -1.57 -3.47 15.98
CA GLY A 11 -0.39 -3.49 15.13
C GLY A 11 0.27 -2.12 15.12
N VAL A 12 1.59 -2.10 15.23
CA VAL A 12 2.42 -0.91 15.34
C VAL A 12 3.43 -0.90 14.20
N PHE A 13 3.59 0.27 13.58
CA PHE A 13 4.67 0.56 12.66
C PHE A 13 5.42 1.81 13.12
N GLN A 14 6.73 1.67 13.35
CA GLN A 14 7.64 2.77 13.65
C GLN A 14 8.82 2.70 12.70
N GLY A 15 9.10 3.81 12.03
CA GLY A 15 10.19 3.91 11.08
C GLY A 15 10.23 5.27 10.40
N ARG A 16 11.34 5.51 9.71
CA ARG A 16 11.57 6.69 8.86
C ARG A 16 11.77 6.21 7.43
N TYR A 17 11.27 6.96 6.46
CA TYR A 17 11.42 6.62 5.05
C TYR A 17 11.53 7.87 4.19
N ARG A 18 12.13 7.72 3.01
CA ARG A 18 12.23 8.77 2.00
C ARG A 18 12.30 8.19 0.60
N GLY A 19 11.80 8.94 -0.38
CA GLY A 19 12.12 8.71 -1.78
C GLY A 19 13.54 9.18 -2.09
N VAL A 20 14.22 8.45 -2.97
CA VAL A 20 15.58 8.74 -3.45
C VAL A 20 15.66 8.63 -4.97
N GLY A 21 16.54 9.44 -5.58
CA GLY A 21 16.75 9.45 -7.01
C GLY A 21 15.60 10.08 -7.81
N GLU A 22 15.66 9.87 -9.13
CA GLU A 22 14.70 10.44 -10.08
C GLU A 22 13.33 9.74 -10.03
N VAL A 23 12.31 10.49 -10.43
CA VAL A 23 10.96 9.96 -10.66
C VAL A 23 10.95 9.19 -11.97
N TYR A 24 10.32 8.01 -11.97
CA TYR A 24 10.17 7.15 -13.12
C TYR A 24 8.77 6.50 -13.17
N GLN A 25 8.42 5.95 -14.32
CA GLN A 25 7.24 5.11 -14.50
C GLN A 25 7.64 3.64 -14.56
N SER A 26 6.84 2.77 -13.94
CA SER A 26 7.02 1.32 -14.03
C SER A 26 6.93 0.86 -15.49
N ARG A 27 7.70 -0.16 -15.86
CA ARG A 27 7.68 -0.74 -17.21
C ARG A 27 6.61 -1.84 -17.34
N PRO A 28 6.01 -2.02 -18.52
CA PRO A 28 5.10 -3.12 -18.77
C PRO A 28 5.70 -4.49 -18.42
N GLY A 29 4.92 -5.31 -17.70
CA GLY A 29 5.31 -6.67 -17.29
C GLY A 29 6.23 -6.75 -16.08
N THR A 30 6.58 -5.62 -15.43
CA THR A 30 7.36 -5.65 -14.18
C THR A 30 6.48 -5.85 -12.96
N LEU A 31 7.08 -6.34 -11.87
CA LEU A 31 6.41 -6.42 -10.57
C LEU A 31 5.93 -5.05 -10.10
N GLU A 32 6.70 -3.99 -10.35
CA GLU A 32 6.33 -2.61 -10.01
C GLU A 32 5.00 -2.23 -10.67
N GLN A 33 4.86 -2.50 -11.97
CA GLN A 33 3.61 -2.23 -12.69
C GLN A 33 2.45 -3.04 -12.09
N TRP A 34 2.68 -4.33 -11.78
CA TRP A 34 1.65 -5.17 -11.18
C TRP A 34 1.21 -4.66 -9.79
N LEU A 35 2.15 -4.13 -9.00
CA LEU A 35 1.87 -3.57 -7.68
C LEU A 35 1.10 -2.24 -7.74
N THR A 36 1.36 -1.40 -8.75
CA THR A 36 0.87 -0.01 -8.79
C THR A 36 -0.30 0.22 -9.74
N GLU A 37 -0.38 -0.49 -10.87
CA GLU A 37 -1.41 -0.26 -11.89
C GLU A 37 -2.68 -1.09 -11.60
N ARG A 38 -3.29 -0.83 -10.44
CA ARG A 38 -4.54 -1.50 -9.99
C ARG A 38 -5.71 -0.52 -10.03
N TYR A 39 -6.53 -0.61 -11.06
CA TYR A 39 -7.67 0.30 -11.29
C TYR A 39 -8.94 -0.08 -10.52
N CYS A 40 -8.80 -0.78 -9.39
CA CYS A 40 -9.90 -1.10 -8.48
C CYS A 40 -9.46 -0.95 -7.03
N LEU A 41 -10.29 -0.31 -6.21
CA LEU A 41 -10.18 -0.30 -4.76
C LEU A 41 -11.16 -1.31 -4.15
N TYR A 42 -10.77 -1.92 -3.03
CA TYR A 42 -11.61 -2.83 -2.25
C TYR A 42 -11.75 -2.33 -0.81
N ALA A 43 -12.96 -2.37 -0.28
CA ALA A 43 -13.25 -1.97 1.10
C ALA A 43 -14.36 -2.83 1.69
N CYS A 44 -14.44 -2.91 3.02
CA CYS A 44 -15.58 -3.54 3.69
C CYS A 44 -16.56 -2.47 4.17
N ASP A 45 -17.86 -2.72 3.98
CA ASP A 45 -18.90 -1.90 4.60
C ASP A 45 -19.03 -2.19 6.11
N ARG A 46 -19.92 -1.45 6.79
CA ARG A 46 -20.16 -1.64 8.24
C ARG A 46 -20.70 -3.03 8.61
N ARG A 47 -21.21 -3.80 7.64
CA ARG A 47 -21.69 -5.18 7.82
C ARG A 47 -20.60 -6.21 7.48
N GLY A 48 -19.38 -5.77 7.18
CA GLY A 48 -18.26 -6.63 6.80
C GLY A 48 -18.33 -7.13 5.36
N ARG A 49 -19.22 -6.62 4.52
CA ARG A 49 -19.33 -7.05 3.12
C ARG A 49 -18.27 -6.37 2.29
N VAL A 50 -17.56 -7.16 1.49
CA VAL A 50 -16.55 -6.64 0.54
C VAL A 50 -17.25 -5.89 -0.58
N ARG A 51 -16.76 -4.69 -0.86
CA ARG A 51 -17.21 -3.77 -1.88
C ARG A 51 -16.05 -3.51 -2.85
N ARG A 52 -16.38 -3.35 -4.12
CA ARG A 52 -15.41 -2.99 -5.17
C ARG A 52 -15.78 -1.61 -5.72
N GLY A 53 -14.80 -0.75 -5.91
CA GLY A 53 -14.95 0.50 -6.65
C GLY A 53 -13.89 0.62 -7.72
N GLU A 54 -14.25 1.17 -8.87
CA GLU A 54 -13.27 1.53 -9.89
C GLU A 54 -12.51 2.78 -9.44
N ILE A 55 -11.22 2.81 -9.79
CA ILE A 55 -10.38 4.00 -9.62
C ILE A 55 -9.59 4.26 -10.88
N HIS A 56 -9.26 5.53 -11.07
CA HIS A 56 -8.47 6.00 -12.19
C HIS A 56 -7.40 6.92 -11.64
N HIS A 57 -6.18 6.64 -12.05
CA HIS A 57 -5.02 7.49 -11.83
C HIS A 57 -4.15 7.43 -13.07
N LEU A 58 -3.32 8.45 -13.28
CA LEU A 58 -2.22 8.35 -14.24
C LEU A 58 -1.21 7.28 -13.78
N PRO A 59 -0.32 6.77 -14.65
CA PRO A 59 0.75 5.89 -14.20
C PRO A 59 1.53 6.48 -13.03
N TRP A 60 1.88 5.65 -12.05
CA TRP A 60 2.45 6.14 -10.79
C TRP A 60 3.81 6.82 -11.03
N PRO A 61 4.04 8.05 -10.52
CA PRO A 61 5.34 8.73 -10.59
C PRO A 61 6.27 8.20 -9.50
N LEU A 62 6.74 6.96 -9.67
CA LEU A 62 7.52 6.21 -8.70
C LEU A 62 8.91 6.80 -8.49
N GLN A 63 9.42 6.68 -7.26
CA GLN A 63 10.83 6.82 -6.93
C GLN A 63 11.28 5.56 -6.21
N ARG A 64 12.58 5.26 -6.28
CA ARG A 64 13.20 4.32 -5.34
C ARG A 64 13.05 4.86 -3.93
N ALA A 65 13.07 4.00 -2.93
CA ALA A 65 12.91 4.42 -1.55
C ALA A 65 13.89 3.71 -0.61
N GLU A 66 14.17 4.39 0.50
CA GLU A 66 14.92 3.88 1.63
C GLU A 66 14.05 3.98 2.87
N ALA A 67 14.17 3.02 3.78
CA ALA A 67 13.49 3.03 5.07
C ALA A 67 14.35 2.45 6.18
N GLU A 68 14.28 3.07 7.35
CA GLU A 68 14.72 2.52 8.62
C GLU A 68 13.46 2.10 9.37
N ILE A 69 13.25 0.79 9.56
CA ILE A 69 12.08 0.25 10.25
C ILE A 69 12.54 -0.20 11.64
N GLU A 70 12.07 0.51 12.67
CA GLU A 70 12.39 0.24 14.08
C GLU A 70 11.42 -0.79 14.66
N THR A 71 10.16 -0.78 14.24
CA THR A 71 9.13 -1.74 14.68
C THR A 71 8.10 -1.95 13.59
N CYS A 72 7.74 -3.21 13.30
CA CYS A 72 6.65 -3.55 12.39
C CYS A 72 5.94 -4.82 12.89
N THR A 73 4.84 -4.65 13.62
CA THR A 73 4.01 -5.74 14.17
C THR A 73 2.65 -5.84 13.47
N VAL A 74 2.52 -5.20 12.31
CA VAL A 74 1.22 -5.05 11.61
C VAL A 74 0.62 -6.37 11.15
N THR A 75 1.44 -7.41 10.99
CA THR A 75 1.06 -8.77 10.57
C THR A 75 0.90 -9.77 11.72
N ASP A 76 1.47 -9.47 12.89
CA ASP A 76 1.59 -10.40 14.02
C ASP A 76 0.22 -10.90 14.50
N GLY A 77 -0.75 -9.99 14.62
CA GLY A 77 -2.10 -10.33 15.05
C GLY A 77 -2.86 -11.29 14.11
N TRP A 78 -2.33 -11.52 12.91
CA TRP A 78 -2.86 -12.48 11.92
C TRP A 78 -1.96 -13.70 11.74
N ASN A 79 -0.90 -13.85 12.57
CA ASN A 79 0.10 -14.91 12.48
C ASN A 79 0.77 -15.01 11.09
N ILE A 80 0.88 -13.89 10.38
CA ILE A 80 1.59 -13.85 9.08
C ILE A 80 3.06 -13.54 9.38
N GLN A 81 3.92 -14.51 9.08
CA GLN A 81 5.37 -14.33 9.17
C GLN A 81 5.88 -13.65 7.89
N LEU A 82 6.62 -12.55 8.07
CA LEU A 82 7.31 -11.88 6.97
C LEU A 82 8.62 -12.61 6.66
N PRO A 83 9.06 -12.65 5.39
CA PRO A 83 10.37 -13.19 5.04
C PRO A 83 11.49 -12.34 5.65
N ASP A 84 12.59 -12.99 6.00
CA ASP A 84 13.82 -12.35 6.46
C ASP A 84 14.65 -11.87 5.25
N GLU A 85 14.08 -10.93 4.50
CA GLU A 85 14.72 -10.31 3.33
C GLU A 85 14.50 -8.80 3.34
N PRO A 86 15.40 -8.01 2.71
CA PRO A 86 15.20 -6.57 2.59
C PRO A 86 13.87 -6.27 1.89
N PRO A 87 13.04 -5.35 2.43
CA PRO A 87 11.76 -5.03 1.81
C PRO A 87 11.98 -4.37 0.44
N LEU A 88 11.09 -4.66 -0.50
CA LEU A 88 10.97 -3.88 -1.73
C LEU A 88 10.27 -2.56 -1.42
N LEU A 89 10.92 -1.44 -1.75
CA LEU A 89 10.43 -0.11 -1.39
C LEU A 89 10.29 0.80 -2.62
N HIS A 90 9.11 1.40 -2.75
CA HIS A 90 8.80 2.45 -3.72
C HIS A 90 8.14 3.61 -3.00
N PHE A 91 8.42 4.82 -3.47
CA PHE A 91 7.85 6.04 -2.92
C PHE A 91 7.15 6.86 -4.00
N VAL A 92 5.99 7.41 -3.64
CA VAL A 92 5.31 8.44 -4.40
C VAL A 92 4.93 9.54 -3.43
N ARG A 93 5.39 10.77 -3.70
CA ARG A 93 5.05 11.92 -2.86
C ARG A 93 3.57 12.25 -2.92
N ARG A 94 2.98 12.17 -4.11
CA ARG A 94 1.57 12.44 -4.37
C ARG A 94 1.17 11.80 -5.70
N ILE A 95 -0.06 11.31 -5.75
CA ILE A 95 -0.78 10.95 -6.96
C ILE A 95 -2.23 11.38 -6.77
N ASP A 96 -2.85 11.92 -7.82
CA ASP A 96 -4.28 12.23 -7.81
C ASP A 96 -5.06 11.02 -8.32
N VAL A 97 -6.14 10.67 -7.62
CA VAL A 97 -6.97 9.50 -7.90
C VAL A 97 -8.42 9.93 -7.97
N VAL A 98 -9.11 9.51 -9.02
CA VAL A 98 -10.57 9.56 -9.11
C VAL A 98 -11.11 8.22 -8.63
N ALA A 99 -12.14 8.24 -7.78
CA ALA A 99 -12.79 7.04 -7.27
C ALA A 99 -14.30 7.12 -7.51
N TRP A 100 -14.86 6.03 -8.01
CA TRP A 100 -16.29 5.89 -8.30
C TRP A 100 -17.01 5.28 -7.11
N LEU A 101 -18.35 5.33 -7.12
CA LEU A 101 -19.16 4.70 -6.08
C LEU A 101 -18.86 3.21 -5.99
N LEU A 102 -18.80 2.72 -4.76
CA LEU A 102 -18.56 1.31 -4.52
C LEU A 102 -19.80 0.50 -4.89
N GLU A 103 -19.58 -0.68 -5.45
CA GLU A 103 -20.60 -1.66 -5.84
C GLU A 103 -20.46 -2.94 -5.00
N GLY A 104 -21.54 -3.73 -4.88
CA GLY A 104 -21.60 -4.96 -4.08
C GLY A 104 -22.55 -4.93 -2.89
#